data_AF-X1JBT5-F1
#
_entry.id   AF-X1JBT5-F1
#
_cell.length_a   1.000
_cell.length_b   1.000
_cell.length_c   1.000
_cell.angle_alpha   90.00
_cell.angle_beta   90.00
_cell.angle_gamma   90.00
#
_symmetry.space_group_name_H-M   'P 1'
#
loop_
_entity.id
_entity.type
_entity.pdbx_description
1 polymer ?
#
loop_
_entity_poly.entity_id
_entity_poly.type
_entity_poly.pdbx_seq_one_letter_code
_entity_poly.pdbx_strand_id
1 'polypeptide(L)'
;MELDLRYLKKIPPHSSEAEKTVLGGILISNKNLNVILSVISPEDFYKEANRKIIEKIVVLVDKGKPVDVVTLSEELQKMGALDEVGGASYLSSLMDGVPKSLNVEFYAQIIKEKSLLRQLILSSAKIISSSYEQKDDADQLLDEAQAAIIDVAEQRIKPGFVPVSILTEPTLEMIKALHDRKEAVTGVPTGFRDLDALTAGFHSSEFVVIAARPSMGKTALCLNISQYVGLNTDYSVGFFSLEMAKEQIVVR
;
A
#
# COMPACT_ATOMS: atom_id res chain seq x y z
N MET A 1 -8.17 29.22 18.56
CA MET A 1 -8.63 27.99 17.87
C MET A 1 -8.45 26.86 18.86
N GLU A 2 -9.46 26.59 19.70
CA GLU A 2 -9.43 25.40 20.54
C GLU A 2 -9.50 24.18 19.62
N LEU A 3 -8.45 23.36 19.59
CA LEU A 3 -8.55 22.04 18.97
C LEU A 3 -9.61 21.26 19.76
N ASP A 4 -10.74 20.97 19.13
CA ASP A 4 -11.82 20.22 19.76
C ASP A 4 -11.36 18.77 19.96
N LEU A 5 -10.75 18.48 21.11
CA LEU A 5 -10.24 17.16 21.51
C LEU A 5 -11.33 16.07 21.59
N ARG A 6 -12.60 16.40 21.31
CA ARG A 6 -13.72 15.44 21.16
C ARG A 6 -13.44 14.34 20.13
N TYR A 7 -12.60 14.58 19.12
CA TYR A 7 -12.28 13.55 18.12
C TYR A 7 -11.48 12.37 18.69
N LEU A 8 -10.68 12.57 19.75
CA LEU A 8 -9.97 11.48 20.45
C LEU A 8 -10.90 10.58 21.30
N LYS A 9 -12.15 10.99 21.53
CA LYS A 9 -13.16 10.19 22.25
C LYS A 9 -14.03 9.34 21.33
N LYS A 10 -13.83 9.39 20.00
CA LYS A 10 -14.58 8.56 19.06
C LYS A 10 -14.04 7.13 19.09
N ILE A 11 -14.95 6.16 18.97
CA ILE A 11 -14.58 4.76 18.84
C ILE A 11 -13.73 4.61 17.58
N PRO A 12 -12.52 4.00 17.65
CA PRO A 12 -11.67 3.82 16.49
C PRO A 12 -12.38 3.06 15.36
N PRO A 13 -12.06 3.33 14.08
CA PRO A 13 -12.64 2.61 12.95
C PRO A 13 -12.43 1.10 13.05
N HIS A 14 -13.51 0.34 13.01
CA HIS A 14 -13.48 -1.12 13.07
C HIS A 14 -14.71 -1.72 12.40
N SER A 15 -14.67 -3.02 12.11
CA SER A 15 -15.82 -3.78 11.64
C SER A 15 -15.85 -5.13 12.35
N SER A 16 -16.60 -5.19 13.45
CA SER A 16 -16.76 -6.43 14.23
C SER A 16 -17.39 -7.55 13.40
N GLU A 17 -18.28 -7.20 12.48
CA GLU A 17 -18.91 -8.15 11.57
C GLU A 17 -17.88 -8.74 10.61
N ALA A 18 -17.08 -7.90 9.93
CA ALA A 18 -16.04 -8.38 9.03
C ALA A 18 -15.01 -9.28 9.74
N GLU A 19 -14.58 -8.93 10.95
CA GLU A 19 -13.66 -9.77 11.73
C GLU A 19 -14.26 -11.15 12.03
N LYS A 20 -15.53 -11.21 12.48
CA LYS A 20 -16.21 -12.48 12.73
C LYS A 20 -16.36 -13.30 11.44
N THR A 21 -16.78 -12.65 10.37
CA THR A 21 -16.98 -13.24 9.04
C THR A 21 -15.68 -13.85 8.50
N VAL A 22 -14.54 -13.17 8.67
CA VAL A 22 -13.23 -13.70 8.26
C VAL A 22 -12.81 -14.89 9.12
N LEU A 23 -12.87 -14.78 10.44
CA LEU A 23 -12.48 -15.87 11.34
C LEU A 23 -13.37 -17.10 11.16
N GLY A 24 -14.69 -16.91 11.09
CA GLY A 24 -15.64 -17.98 10.81
C GLY A 24 -15.44 -18.62 9.44
N GLY A 25 -15.19 -17.81 8.41
CA GLY A 25 -14.87 -18.29 7.06
C GLY A 25 -13.62 -19.18 7.05
N ILE A 26 -12.56 -18.76 7.76
CA ILE A 26 -11.33 -19.56 7.93
C ILE A 26 -11.63 -20.89 8.61
N LEU A 27 -12.39 -20.87 9.72
CA LEU A 27 -12.72 -22.06 10.51
C LEU A 27 -13.62 -23.05 9.77
N ILE A 28 -14.45 -22.57 8.83
CA ILE A 28 -15.30 -23.42 7.97
C ILE A 28 -14.50 -24.01 6.81
N SER A 29 -13.60 -23.23 6.20
CA SER A 29 -12.83 -23.65 5.03
C SER A 29 -11.48 -22.96 4.96
N ASN A 30 -10.40 -23.75 5.08
CA ASN A 30 -9.03 -23.24 4.99
C ASN A 30 -8.55 -22.97 3.54
N LYS A 31 -9.39 -23.16 2.51
CA LYS A 31 -8.99 -23.05 1.08
C LYS A 31 -8.33 -21.72 0.72
N ASN A 32 -8.85 -20.61 1.27
CA ASN A 32 -8.38 -19.27 0.94
C ASN A 32 -7.50 -18.66 2.05
N LEU A 33 -7.04 -19.48 3.00
CA LEU A 33 -6.31 -19.01 4.17
C LEU A 33 -5.04 -18.26 3.80
N ASN A 34 -4.26 -18.78 2.85
CA ASN A 34 -3.03 -18.12 2.38
C ASN A 34 -3.32 -16.76 1.73
N VAL A 35 -4.44 -16.64 1.00
CA VAL A 35 -4.85 -15.38 0.37
C VAL A 35 -5.23 -14.38 1.46
N ILE A 36 -6.01 -14.80 2.46
CA ILE A 36 -6.42 -13.93 3.57
C ILE A 36 -5.20 -13.47 4.37
N LEU A 37 -4.29 -14.37 4.73
CA LEU A 37 -3.07 -14.04 5.49
C LEU A 37 -2.09 -13.16 4.69
N SER A 38 -2.21 -13.09 3.36
CA SER A 38 -1.46 -12.13 2.55
C SER A 38 -2.03 -10.70 2.59
N VAL A 39 -3.30 -10.54 2.99
CA VAL A 39 -4.02 -9.26 3.02
C VAL A 39 -4.03 -8.67 4.43
N ILE A 40 -4.24 -9.50 5.45
CA ILE A 40 -4.38 -9.08 6.85
C ILE A 40 -3.35 -9.75 7.76
N SER A 41 -2.88 -8.98 8.73
CA SER A 41 -2.04 -9.42 9.84
C SER A 41 -2.82 -9.37 11.16
N PRO A 42 -2.38 -10.06 12.22
CA PRO A 42 -3.08 -10.02 13.51
C PRO A 42 -3.33 -8.62 14.09
N GLU A 43 -2.37 -7.72 13.92
CA GLU A 43 -2.48 -6.32 14.35
C GLU A 43 -3.62 -5.54 13.66
N ASP A 44 -4.09 -6.04 12.50
CA ASP A 44 -5.21 -5.43 11.78
C ASP A 44 -6.57 -5.69 12.45
N PHE A 45 -6.65 -6.60 13.42
CA PHE A 45 -7.87 -6.83 14.20
C PHE A 45 -8.00 -5.79 15.32
N TYR A 46 -9.20 -5.24 15.45
CA TYR A 46 -9.55 -4.29 16.50
C TYR A 46 -9.85 -5.01 17.83
N LYS A 47 -10.58 -6.13 17.79
CA LYS A 47 -10.86 -6.90 19.00
C LYS A 47 -9.66 -7.75 19.39
N GLU A 48 -9.19 -7.58 20.62
CA GLU A 48 -8.06 -8.34 21.17
C GLU A 48 -8.29 -9.86 21.12
N ALA A 49 -9.51 -10.31 21.45
CA ALA A 49 -9.88 -11.72 21.33
C ALA A 49 -9.68 -12.25 19.89
N ASN A 50 -10.10 -11.49 18.88
CA ASN A 50 -9.97 -11.87 17.48
C ASN A 50 -8.52 -11.85 17.01
N ARG A 51 -7.73 -10.88 17.49
CA ARG A 51 -6.27 -10.83 17.27
C ARG A 51 -5.59 -12.10 17.77
N LYS A 52 -5.83 -12.46 19.03
CA LYS A 52 -5.26 -13.70 19.62
C LYS A 52 -5.68 -14.94 18.83
N ILE A 53 -6.93 -14.99 18.38
CA ILE A 53 -7.43 -16.10 17.55
C ILE A 53 -6.63 -16.21 16.25
N ILE A 54 -6.49 -15.12 15.47
CA ILE A 54 -5.77 -15.18 14.19
C ILE A 54 -4.28 -15.45 14.38
N GLU A 55 -3.65 -14.97 15.45
CA GLU A 55 -2.26 -15.33 15.80
C GLU A 55 -2.10 -16.84 15.97
N LYS A 56 -3.04 -17.49 16.66
CA LYS A 56 -3.00 -18.94 16.85
C LYS A 56 -3.30 -19.70 15.57
N ILE A 57 -4.20 -19.18 14.73
CA ILE A 57 -4.45 -19.73 13.40
C ILE A 57 -3.14 -19.72 12.59
N VAL A 58 -2.40 -18.60 12.55
CA VAL A 58 -1.11 -18.51 11.86
C VAL A 58 -0.12 -19.56 12.39
N VAL A 59 0.01 -19.68 13.71
CA VAL A 59 0.90 -20.69 14.34
C VAL A 59 0.51 -22.12 13.96
N LEU A 60 -0.79 -22.42 13.88
CA LEU A 60 -1.26 -23.75 13.47
C LEU A 60 -0.95 -24.05 12.00
N VAL A 61 -1.12 -23.05 11.13
CA VAL A 61 -0.78 -23.13 9.70
C VAL A 61 0.71 -23.37 9.51
N ASP A 62 1.56 -22.63 10.23
CA ASP A 62 3.02 -22.79 10.15
C ASP A 62 3.47 -24.18 10.62
N LYS A 63 2.73 -24.80 11.54
CA LYS A 63 2.94 -26.18 11.99
C LYS A 63 2.32 -27.24 11.05
N GLY A 64 1.69 -26.83 9.96
CA GLY A 64 0.99 -27.71 9.01
C GLY A 64 -0.22 -28.43 9.62
N LYS A 65 -0.80 -27.89 10.69
CA LYS A 65 -1.99 -28.47 11.34
C LYS A 65 -3.27 -27.93 10.68
N PRO A 66 -4.35 -28.73 10.61
CA PRO A 66 -5.65 -28.25 10.17
C PRO A 66 -6.16 -27.16 11.13
N VAL A 67 -6.88 -26.18 10.59
CA VAL A 67 -7.46 -25.09 11.38
C VAL A 67 -8.97 -25.23 11.39
N ASP A 68 -9.49 -25.75 12.50
CA ASP A 68 -10.92 -25.87 12.78
C ASP A 68 -11.19 -25.49 14.25
N VAL A 69 -12.47 -25.39 14.64
CA VAL A 69 -12.86 -24.96 15.99
C VAL A 69 -12.31 -25.90 17.07
N VAL A 70 -12.26 -27.21 16.83
CA VAL A 70 -11.79 -28.19 17.83
C VAL A 70 -10.29 -28.03 18.01
N THR A 71 -9.54 -28.04 16.91
CA THR A 71 -8.07 -27.93 16.91
C THR A 71 -7.63 -26.59 17.52
N LEU A 72 -8.31 -25.50 17.17
CA LEU A 72 -8.03 -24.17 17.74
C LEU A 72 -8.37 -24.11 19.23
N SER A 73 -9.52 -24.67 19.65
CA SER A 73 -9.93 -24.69 21.07
C SER A 73 -8.93 -25.46 21.92
N GLU A 74 -8.46 -26.62 21.45
CA GLU A 74 -7.45 -27.41 22.17
C GLU A 74 -6.12 -26.68 22.30
N GLU A 75 -5.63 -26.07 21.22
CA GLU A 75 -4.35 -25.34 21.26
C GLU A 75 -4.44 -24.12 22.19
N LEU A 76 -5.57 -23.39 22.18
CA LEU A 76 -5.84 -22.30 23.11
C LEU A 76 -5.95 -22.77 24.57
N GLN A 77 -6.60 -23.92 24.81
CA GLN A 77 -6.75 -24.49 26.14
C GLN A 77 -5.40 -24.95 26.71
N LYS A 78 -4.57 -25.61 25.90
CA LYS A 78 -3.21 -26.05 26.29
C LYS A 78 -2.32 -24.87 26.71
N MET A 79 -2.54 -23.70 26.14
CA MET A 79 -1.81 -22.46 26.45
C MET A 79 -2.45 -21.62 27.56
N GLY A 80 -3.61 -22.03 28.09
CA GLY A 80 -4.35 -21.24 29.09
C GLY A 80 -4.98 -19.94 28.54
N ALA A 81 -5.08 -19.78 27.22
CA ALA A 81 -5.56 -18.57 26.56
C ALA A 81 -7.03 -18.66 26.09
N LEU A 82 -7.70 -19.80 26.32
CA LEU A 82 -9.08 -20.03 25.85
C LEU A 82 -10.09 -19.07 26.49
N ASP A 83 -9.95 -18.79 27.79
CA ASP A 83 -10.87 -17.88 28.49
C ASP A 83 -10.66 -16.42 28.06
N GLU A 84 -9.44 -16.05 27.69
CA GLU A 84 -9.11 -14.69 27.21
C GLU A 84 -9.76 -14.35 25.88
N VAL A 85 -10.06 -15.35 25.05
CA VAL A 85 -10.76 -15.15 23.77
C VAL A 85 -12.28 -15.29 23.89
N GLY A 86 -12.81 -15.47 25.11
CA GLY A 86 -14.26 -15.64 25.36
C GLY A 86 -14.74 -17.09 25.38
N GLY A 87 -13.83 -18.06 25.43
CA GLY A 87 -14.15 -19.47 25.60
C GLY A 87 -14.59 -20.19 24.31
N ALA A 88 -14.88 -21.49 24.45
CA ALA A 88 -15.32 -22.34 23.35
C ALA A 88 -16.67 -21.88 22.73
N SER A 89 -17.52 -21.24 23.52
CA SER A 89 -18.78 -20.66 23.06
C SER A 89 -18.55 -19.50 22.08
N TYR A 90 -17.56 -18.64 22.34
CA TYR A 90 -17.22 -17.57 21.41
C TYR A 90 -16.70 -18.11 20.09
N LEU A 91 -15.77 -19.09 20.12
CA LEU A 91 -15.25 -19.74 18.91
C LEU A 91 -16.36 -20.38 18.08
N SER A 92 -17.33 -21.03 18.74
CA SER A 92 -18.50 -21.59 18.06
C SER A 92 -19.35 -20.49 17.42
N SER A 93 -19.55 -19.37 18.13
CA SER A 93 -20.34 -18.24 17.62
C SER A 93 -19.72 -17.52 16.42
N LEU A 94 -18.42 -17.72 16.13
CA LEU A 94 -17.78 -17.15 14.95
C LEU A 94 -18.27 -17.82 13.65
N MET A 95 -18.75 -19.06 13.73
CA MET A 95 -19.30 -19.76 12.57
C MET A 95 -20.77 -19.40 12.30
N ASP A 96 -21.46 -18.83 13.29
CA ASP A 96 -22.89 -18.54 13.20
C ASP A 96 -23.16 -17.42 12.18
N GLY A 97 -24.06 -17.69 11.23
CA GLY A 97 -24.48 -16.71 10.24
C GLY A 97 -23.48 -16.47 9.10
N VAL A 98 -22.39 -17.24 9.02
CA VAL A 98 -21.41 -17.15 7.92
C VAL A 98 -21.96 -17.85 6.67
N PRO A 99 -22.16 -17.14 5.54
CA PRO A 99 -22.62 -17.76 4.29
C PRO A 99 -21.64 -18.80 3.76
N LYS A 100 -22.14 -19.89 3.16
CA LYS A 100 -21.28 -20.93 2.54
C LYS A 100 -20.53 -20.42 1.29
N SER A 101 -21.08 -19.44 0.59
CA SER A 101 -20.49 -18.80 -0.60
C SER A 101 -20.05 -17.37 -0.28
N LEU A 102 -19.16 -17.25 0.69
CA LEU A 102 -18.67 -15.97 1.18
C LEU A 102 -17.39 -15.55 0.44
N ASN A 103 -17.34 -14.29 0.00
CA ASN A 103 -16.10 -13.68 -0.46
C ASN A 103 -15.30 -13.19 0.76
N VAL A 104 -14.54 -14.10 1.40
CA VAL A 104 -13.80 -13.82 2.64
C VAL A 104 -12.71 -12.76 2.40
N GLU A 105 -12.14 -12.72 1.20
CA GLU A 105 -11.14 -11.76 0.75
C GLU A 105 -11.67 -10.33 0.82
N PHE A 106 -12.92 -10.10 0.40
CA PHE A 106 -13.57 -8.81 0.51
C PHE A 106 -13.69 -8.32 1.97
N TYR A 107 -14.02 -9.21 2.91
CA TYR A 107 -14.09 -8.83 4.32
C TYR A 107 -12.70 -8.63 4.94
N ALA A 108 -11.68 -9.38 4.50
CA ALA A 108 -10.29 -9.14 4.88
C ALA A 108 -9.83 -7.75 4.42
N GLN A 109 -10.22 -7.32 3.21
CA GLN A 109 -9.98 -5.97 2.71
C GLN A 109 -10.60 -4.90 3.61
N ILE A 110 -11.85 -5.09 4.06
CA ILE A 110 -12.52 -4.18 4.99
C ILE A 110 -11.74 -4.06 6.30
N ILE A 111 -11.30 -5.18 6.88
CA ILE A 111 -10.49 -5.18 8.11
C ILE A 111 -9.20 -4.37 7.88
N LYS A 112 -8.51 -4.59 6.76
CA LYS A 112 -7.27 -3.89 6.44
C LYS A 112 -7.47 -2.38 6.27
N GLU A 113 -8.54 -1.97 5.58
CA GLU A 113 -8.89 -0.56 5.42
C GLU A 113 -9.16 0.09 6.79
N LYS A 114 -9.93 -0.56 7.67
CA LYS A 114 -10.19 -0.03 9.01
C LYS A 114 -8.92 0.01 9.87
N SER A 115 -8.04 -0.98 9.75
CA SER A 115 -6.73 -0.98 10.41
C SER A 115 -5.88 0.22 10.00
N LEU A 116 -5.78 0.50 8.69
CA LEU A 116 -5.05 1.64 8.17
C LEU A 116 -5.58 2.96 8.73
N LEU A 117 -6.91 3.12 8.80
CA LEU A 117 -7.53 4.30 9.41
C LEU A 117 -7.18 4.42 10.90
N ARG A 118 -7.16 3.31 11.65
CA ARG A 118 -6.74 3.33 13.06
C ARG A 118 -5.27 3.71 13.23
N GLN A 119 -4.38 3.16 12.41
CA GLN A 119 -2.96 3.49 12.46
C GLN A 119 -2.68 4.95 12.10
N LEU A 120 -3.43 5.50 11.14
CA LEU A 120 -3.35 6.92 10.80
C LEU A 120 -3.77 7.80 11.98
N ILE A 121 -4.84 7.43 12.70
CA ILE A 121 -5.28 8.13 13.91
C ILE A 121 -4.19 8.06 14.99
N LEU A 122 -3.62 6.87 15.23
CA LEU A 122 -2.56 6.68 16.24
C LEU A 122 -1.30 7.49 15.91
N SER A 123 -0.87 7.46 14.64
CA SER A 123 0.30 8.22 14.18
C SER A 123 0.07 9.72 14.29
N SER A 124 -1.13 10.19 13.93
CA SER A 124 -1.52 11.59 14.09
C SER A 124 -1.55 12.02 15.56
N ALA A 125 -2.09 11.17 16.45
CA ALA A 125 -2.11 11.45 17.88
C ALA A 125 -0.69 11.53 18.47
N LYS A 126 0.22 10.67 18.02
CA LYS A 126 1.64 10.73 18.39
C LYS A 126 2.28 12.05 17.95
N ILE A 127 2.08 12.45 16.68
CA ILE A 127 2.59 13.72 16.14
C ILE A 127 2.08 14.89 16.97
N ILE A 128 0.77 14.94 17.26
CA ILE A 128 0.16 15.99 18.09
C ILE A 128 0.80 16.02 19.49
N SER A 129 0.98 14.85 20.14
CA SER A 129 1.61 14.76 21.45
C SER A 129 3.04 15.30 21.44
N SER A 130 3.86 14.86 20.47
CA SER A 130 5.24 15.33 20.31
C SER A 130 5.31 16.85 20.09
N SER A 131 4.37 17.43 19.32
CA SER A 131 4.32 18.87 19.08
C SER A 131 4.02 19.68 20.36
N TYR A 132 3.25 19.13 21.30
CA TYR A 132 3.00 19.78 22.59
C TYR A 132 4.16 19.61 23.58
N GLU A 133 4.91 18.51 23.50
CA GLU A 133 6.05 18.24 24.39
C GLU A 133 7.25 19.15 24.12
N GLN A 134 7.42 19.68 22.90
CA GLN A 134 8.46 20.63 22.50
C GLN A 134 9.89 20.20 22.89
N LYS A 135 10.17 18.90 22.86
CA LYS A 135 11.49 18.35 23.24
C LYS A 135 12.54 18.46 22.14
N ASP A 136 12.10 18.39 20.88
CA ASP A 136 12.95 18.35 19.70
C ASP A 136 12.84 19.65 18.88
N ASP A 137 13.80 19.86 17.98
CA ASP A 137 13.75 20.97 17.02
C ASP A 137 12.57 20.80 16.04
N ALA A 138 12.03 21.92 15.56
CA ALA A 138 10.83 21.92 14.72
C ALA A 138 11.03 21.17 13.40
N ASP A 139 12.22 21.28 12.79
CA ASP A 139 12.56 20.59 11.54
C ASP A 139 12.64 19.07 11.77
N GLN A 140 13.22 18.63 12.89
CA GLN A 140 13.28 17.22 13.25
C GLN A 140 11.87 16.64 13.47
N LEU A 141 10.98 17.38 14.12
CA LEU A 141 9.60 16.95 14.33
C LEU A 141 8.82 16.83 13.01
N LEU A 142 9.08 17.72 12.05
CA LEU A 142 8.49 17.63 10.70
C LEU A 142 8.96 16.37 9.97
N ASP A 143 10.26 16.05 10.04
CA ASP A 143 10.82 14.84 9.42
C ASP A 143 10.22 13.56 10.05
N GLU A 144 10.10 13.52 11.38
CA GLU A 144 9.48 12.39 12.09
C GLU A 144 8.00 12.23 11.74
N ALA A 145 7.27 13.33 11.61
CA ALA A 145 5.88 13.31 11.20
C ALA A 145 5.73 12.79 9.75
N GLN A 146 6.61 13.22 8.84
CA GLN A 146 6.62 12.76 7.47
C GLN A 146 6.90 11.25 7.40
N ALA A 147 7.92 10.77 8.12
CA ALA A 147 8.24 9.34 8.20
C ALA A 147 7.05 8.51 8.71
N ALA A 148 6.41 8.95 9.79
CA ALA A 148 5.25 8.24 10.35
C ALA A 148 4.07 8.13 9.38
N ILE A 149 3.82 9.17 8.58
CA ILE A 149 2.75 9.15 7.57
C ILE A 149 3.10 8.22 6.39
N ILE A 150 4.37 8.22 5.96
CA ILE A 150 4.86 7.32 4.91
C ILE A 150 4.72 5.87 5.36
N ASP A 151 5.12 5.54 6.59
CA ASP A 151 5.01 4.19 7.14
C ASP A 151 3.56 3.66 7.09
N VAL A 152 2.58 4.50 7.43
CA VAL A 152 1.16 4.14 7.34
C VAL A 152 0.73 3.94 5.88
N ALA A 153 1.25 4.76 4.95
CA ALA A 153 0.94 4.63 3.52
C ALA A 153 1.50 3.35 2.91
N GLU A 154 2.69 2.90 3.35
CA GLU A 154 3.32 1.66 2.88
C GLU A 154 2.59 0.38 3.31
N GLN A 155 1.81 0.46 4.40
CA GLN A 155 0.95 -0.64 4.87
C GLN A 155 -0.30 -0.84 4.02
N ARG A 156 -0.54 0.00 3.00
CA ARG A 156 -1.54 -0.31 1.97
C ARG A 156 -1.19 -1.62 1.30
N ILE A 157 -2.23 -2.39 0.99
CA ILE A 157 -2.10 -3.65 0.26
C ILE A 157 -1.42 -3.35 -1.06
N LYS A 158 -0.15 -3.78 -1.16
CA LYS A 158 0.53 -3.90 -2.44
C LYS A 158 -0.15 -5.09 -3.15
N PRO A 159 -0.55 -4.95 -4.42
CA PRO A 159 -1.02 -6.10 -5.17
C PRO A 159 0.08 -7.18 -5.10
N GLY A 160 -0.29 -8.37 -4.64
CA GLY A 160 0.62 -9.51 -4.51
C GLY A 160 1.03 -10.05 -5.89
N PHE A 161 1.42 -11.33 -5.93
CA PHE A 161 1.74 -11.97 -7.21
C PHE A 161 0.53 -11.97 -8.15
N VAL A 162 0.74 -11.42 -9.35
CA VAL A 162 -0.24 -11.46 -10.44
C VAL A 162 0.16 -12.58 -11.40
N PRO A 163 -0.71 -13.60 -11.64
CA PRO A 163 -0.46 -14.60 -12.66
C PRO A 163 -0.22 -13.95 -14.03
N VAL A 164 0.83 -14.39 -14.74
CA VAL A 164 1.19 -13.84 -16.07
C VAL A 164 0.03 -13.94 -17.06
N SER A 165 -0.82 -14.96 -16.96
CA SER A 165 -2.01 -15.15 -17.79
C SER A 165 -3.03 -14.00 -17.70
N ILE A 166 -3.04 -13.24 -16.61
CA ILE A 166 -3.90 -12.06 -16.47
C ILE A 166 -3.29 -10.87 -17.22
N LEU A 167 -1.96 -10.82 -17.36
CA LEU A 167 -1.23 -9.74 -18.03
C LEU A 167 -1.16 -9.92 -19.54
N THR A 168 -1.32 -11.16 -20.05
CA THR A 168 -1.14 -11.48 -21.47
C THR A 168 -2.13 -10.79 -22.38
N GLU A 169 -3.42 -10.77 -22.02
CA GLU A 169 -4.45 -10.11 -22.83
C GLU A 169 -4.24 -8.58 -22.90
N PRO A 170 -4.13 -7.85 -21.78
CA PRO A 170 -3.84 -6.41 -21.79
C PRO A 170 -2.55 -6.05 -22.54
N THR A 171 -1.50 -6.88 -22.40
CA THR A 171 -0.21 -6.64 -23.07
C THR A 171 -0.33 -6.83 -24.58
N LEU A 172 -1.07 -7.84 -25.03
CA LEU A 172 -1.29 -8.07 -26.46
C LEU A 172 -2.12 -6.94 -27.08
N GLU A 173 -3.12 -6.42 -26.36
CA GLU A 173 -3.89 -5.25 -26.78
C GLU A 173 -3.02 -4.01 -26.90
N MET A 174 -2.14 -3.76 -25.92
CA MET A 174 -1.17 -2.67 -25.96
C MET A 174 -0.24 -2.78 -27.18
N ILE A 175 0.28 -3.97 -27.47
CA ILE A 175 1.15 -4.20 -28.64
C ILE A 175 0.40 -3.92 -29.95
N LYS A 176 -0.86 -4.37 -30.08
CA LYS A 176 -1.69 -4.09 -31.25
C LYS A 176 -1.93 -2.59 -31.43
N ALA A 177 -2.27 -1.90 -30.34
CA ALA A 177 -2.47 -0.45 -30.37
C ALA A 177 -1.20 0.31 -30.82
N LEU A 178 -0.02 -0.15 -30.41
CA LEU A 178 1.26 0.43 -30.86
C LEU A 178 1.54 0.13 -32.33
N HIS A 179 1.23 -1.07 -32.82
CA HIS A 179 1.38 -1.44 -34.22
C HIS A 179 0.46 -0.62 -35.15
N ASP A 180 -0.80 -0.43 -34.75
CA ASP A 180 -1.81 0.25 -35.56
C ASP A 180 -1.54 1.77 -35.71
N ARG A 181 -0.89 2.40 -34.72
CA ARG A 181 -0.56 3.83 -34.77
C ARG A 181 0.47 4.20 -35.82
N LYS A 182 1.32 3.25 -36.28
CA LYS A 182 2.42 3.48 -37.23
C LYS A 182 3.35 4.66 -36.86
N GLU A 183 3.34 5.09 -35.60
CA GLU A 183 4.16 6.18 -35.09
C GLU A 183 5.55 5.62 -34.74
N ALA A 184 6.60 6.28 -35.23
CA ALA A 184 7.99 5.87 -34.96
C ALA A 184 8.41 6.16 -33.50
N VAL A 185 7.71 7.10 -32.84
CA VAL A 185 7.95 7.50 -31.45
C VAL A 185 6.69 7.18 -30.66
N THR A 186 6.83 6.29 -29.69
CA THR A 186 5.69 5.75 -28.91
C THR A 186 5.68 6.25 -27.46
N GLY A 187 6.81 6.80 -27.00
CA GLY A 187 6.93 7.56 -25.75
C GLY A 187 6.89 9.08 -25.97
N VAL A 188 7.30 9.83 -24.95
CA VAL A 188 7.48 11.29 -25.02
C VAL A 188 8.68 11.60 -25.93
N PRO A 189 8.51 12.38 -27.02
CA PRO A 189 9.59 12.69 -27.95
C PRO A 189 10.63 13.61 -27.33
N THR A 190 11.91 13.37 -27.60
CA THR A 190 13.01 14.20 -27.11
C THR A 190 13.28 15.42 -27.99
N GLY A 191 12.80 15.39 -29.24
CA GLY A 191 13.07 16.40 -30.26
C GLY A 191 14.36 16.16 -31.06
N PHE A 192 15.16 15.18 -30.64
CA PHE A 192 16.33 14.71 -31.38
C PHE A 192 15.95 13.44 -32.15
N ARG A 193 15.79 13.56 -33.47
CA ARG A 193 15.34 12.45 -34.33
C ARG A 193 16.16 11.17 -34.17
N ASP A 194 17.49 11.30 -34.09
CA ASP A 194 18.38 10.15 -33.96
C ASP A 194 18.22 9.47 -32.59
N LEU A 195 17.99 10.26 -31.53
CA LEU A 195 17.75 9.74 -30.19
C LEU A 195 16.38 9.06 -30.12
N ASP A 196 15.34 9.70 -30.66
CA ASP A 196 13.99 9.16 -30.70
C ASP A 196 13.91 7.89 -31.55
N ALA A 197 14.73 7.76 -32.60
CA ALA A 197 14.82 6.53 -33.37
C ALA A 197 15.46 5.37 -32.58
N LEU A 198 16.37 5.68 -31.65
CA LEU A 198 17.02 4.67 -30.81
C LEU A 198 16.18 4.29 -29.60
N THR A 199 15.43 5.23 -29.02
CA THR A 199 14.68 5.00 -27.78
C THR A 199 13.17 4.87 -27.97
N ALA A 200 12.65 5.18 -29.17
CA ALA A 200 11.23 5.37 -29.43
C ALA A 200 10.58 6.45 -28.54
N GLY A 201 11.37 7.42 -28.08
CA GLY A 201 10.99 8.43 -27.08
C GLY A 201 11.31 7.98 -25.64
N PHE A 202 10.77 8.67 -24.65
CA PHE A 202 10.85 8.28 -23.23
C PHE A 202 9.52 7.72 -22.74
N HIS A 203 9.52 6.53 -22.16
CA HIS A 203 8.27 5.85 -21.79
C HIS A 203 7.85 6.12 -20.35
N SER A 204 6.54 6.06 -20.12
CA SER A 204 5.99 6.08 -18.76
C SER A 204 6.54 4.92 -17.94
N SER A 205 6.86 5.18 -16.67
CA SER A 205 7.48 4.23 -15.72
C SER A 205 8.98 3.98 -15.88
N GLU A 206 9.66 4.69 -16.80
CA GLU A 206 11.13 4.67 -16.88
C GLU A 206 11.77 5.75 -16.00
N PHE A 207 12.96 5.44 -15.47
CA PHE A 207 13.84 6.41 -14.83
C PHE A 207 15.09 6.61 -15.69
N VAL A 208 15.10 7.67 -16.50
CA VAL A 208 16.18 7.96 -17.45
C VAL A 208 17.27 8.79 -16.77
N VAL A 209 18.50 8.28 -16.75
CA VAL A 209 19.65 8.95 -16.15
C VAL A 209 20.59 9.49 -17.24
N ILE A 210 20.77 10.81 -17.27
CA ILE A 210 21.75 11.47 -18.15
C ILE A 210 23.00 11.79 -17.33
N ALA A 211 24.10 11.09 -17.62
CA ALA A 211 25.39 11.30 -16.99
C ALA A 211 26.40 11.91 -17.97
N ALA A 212 27.10 12.97 -17.54
CA ALA A 212 28.19 13.56 -18.30
C ALA A 212 29.20 14.19 -17.35
N ARG A 213 30.45 14.36 -17.81
CA ARG A 213 31.47 15.12 -17.04
C ARG A 213 31.04 16.59 -16.91
N PRO A 214 31.54 17.33 -15.90
CA PRO A 214 31.31 18.77 -15.78
C PRO A 214 31.61 19.50 -17.10
N SER A 215 30.80 20.50 -17.42
CA SER A 215 30.91 21.33 -18.63
C SER A 215 30.73 20.61 -19.97
N MET A 216 30.25 19.36 -19.99
CA MET A 216 29.95 18.63 -21.24
C MET A 216 28.53 18.87 -21.78
N GLY A 217 27.80 19.85 -21.24
CA GLY A 217 26.48 20.23 -21.76
C GLY A 217 25.29 19.40 -21.24
N LYS A 218 25.42 18.66 -20.14
CA LYS A 218 24.30 17.91 -19.51
C LYS A 218 23.04 18.77 -19.35
N THR A 219 23.19 19.94 -18.71
CA THR A 219 22.08 20.86 -18.46
C THR A 219 21.48 21.40 -19.75
N ALA A 220 22.33 21.70 -20.74
CA ALA A 220 21.86 22.19 -22.04
C ALA A 220 21.02 21.12 -22.77
N LEU A 221 21.48 19.87 -22.76
CA LEU A 221 20.72 18.76 -23.34
C LEU A 221 19.35 18.59 -22.65
N CYS A 222 19.34 18.53 -21.31
CA CYS A 222 18.09 18.39 -20.55
C CYS A 222 17.11 19.54 -20.84
N LEU A 223 17.59 20.79 -20.89
CA LEU A 223 16.74 21.95 -21.19
C LEU A 223 16.19 21.93 -22.61
N ASN A 224 16.97 21.52 -23.61
CA ASN A 224 16.47 21.41 -24.98
C ASN A 224 15.37 20.35 -25.10
N ILE A 225 15.53 19.19 -24.44
CA ILE A 225 14.49 18.17 -24.39
C ILE A 225 13.24 18.73 -23.69
N SER A 226 13.40 19.35 -22.52
CA SER A 226 12.30 19.96 -21.77
C SER A 226 11.56 21.03 -22.58
N GLN A 227 12.29 21.89 -23.28
CA GLN A 227 11.72 22.93 -24.13
C GLN A 227 10.97 22.33 -25.32
N TYR A 228 11.56 21.34 -26.00
CA TYR A 228 10.90 20.68 -27.13
C TYR A 228 9.57 20.06 -26.70
N VAL A 229 9.57 19.30 -25.59
CA VAL A 229 8.37 18.69 -25.03
C VAL A 229 7.33 19.75 -24.68
N GLY A 230 7.72 20.80 -23.94
CA GLY A 230 6.78 21.83 -23.49
C GLY A 230 6.22 22.73 -24.60
N LEU A 231 6.88 22.83 -25.76
CA LEU A 231 6.44 23.67 -26.88
C LEU A 231 5.74 22.90 -28.01
N ASN A 232 6.11 21.64 -28.22
CA ASN A 232 5.68 20.87 -29.41
C ASN A 232 4.79 19.67 -29.07
N THR A 233 4.47 19.47 -27.78
CA THR A 233 3.59 18.39 -27.33
C THR A 233 2.58 18.94 -26.31
N ASP A 234 1.55 18.15 -26.01
CA ASP A 234 0.56 18.51 -24.99
C ASP A 234 1.02 18.19 -23.55
N TYR A 235 2.27 17.76 -23.35
CA TYR A 235 2.81 17.42 -22.05
C TYR A 235 3.32 18.65 -21.29
N SER A 236 3.10 18.67 -19.98
CA SER A 236 3.70 19.65 -19.07
C SER A 236 5.03 19.13 -18.51
N VAL A 237 6.04 20.01 -18.42
CA VAL A 237 7.38 19.67 -17.94
C VAL A 237 7.68 20.38 -16.62
N GLY A 238 8.07 19.61 -15.60
CA GLY A 238 8.65 20.14 -14.36
C GLY A 238 10.19 20.05 -14.41
N PHE A 239 10.88 21.15 -14.12
CA PHE A 239 12.35 21.20 -14.11
C PHE A 239 12.87 21.57 -12.72
N PHE A 240 13.65 20.69 -12.11
CA PHE A 240 14.26 20.90 -10.79
C PHE A 240 15.78 21.05 -10.95
N SER A 241 16.32 22.18 -10.48
CA SER A 241 17.76 22.47 -10.51
C SER A 241 18.28 22.68 -9.10
N LEU A 242 19.35 21.95 -8.77
CA LEU A 242 20.07 22.08 -7.50
C LEU A 242 21.39 22.84 -7.64
N GLU A 243 21.85 23.10 -8.87
CA GLU A 243 23.16 23.73 -9.16
C GLU A 243 23.02 25.17 -9.66
N MET A 244 21.98 25.46 -10.46
CA MET A 244 21.74 26.76 -11.06
C MET A 244 20.48 27.42 -10.50
N ALA A 245 20.52 28.75 -10.35
CA ALA A 245 19.35 29.55 -9.98
C ALA A 245 18.29 29.55 -11.10
N LYS A 246 17.02 29.70 -10.73
CA LYS A 246 15.87 29.64 -11.66
C LYS A 246 15.98 30.69 -12.78
N GLU A 247 16.49 31.87 -12.49
CA GLU A 247 16.68 32.96 -13.46
C GLU A 247 17.71 32.59 -14.53
N GLN A 248 18.78 31.90 -14.15
CA GLN A 248 19.83 31.47 -15.09
C GLN A 248 19.36 30.36 -16.03
N ILE A 249 18.38 29.56 -15.60
CA ILE A 249 17.79 28.50 -16.41
C ILE A 249 16.89 29.09 -17.49
N VAL A 250 16.07 30.09 -17.15
CA VAL A 250 15.14 30.74 -18.09
C VAL A 250 15.87 31.53 -19.19
N VAL A 251 17.06 32.03 -18.89
CA VAL A 251 17.88 32.80 -19.86
C VAL A 251 18.57 31.91 -20.90
N ARG A 252 18.69 30.59 -20.66
CA ARG A 252 19.34 29.64 -21.56
C ARG A 252 18.36 29.05 -22.57
#